data_AF-A0A2E0THL6-F1
#
_entry.id   AF-A0A2E0THL6-F1
#
_cell.length_a   1.000
_cell.length_b   1.000
_cell.length_c   1.000
_cell.angle_alpha   90.00
_cell.angle_beta   90.00
_cell.angle_gamma   90.00
#
_symmetry.space_group_name_H-M   'P 1'
#
loop_
_entity.id
_entity.type
_entity.pdbx_description
1 polymer ?
#
loop_
_entity_poly.entity_id
_entity_poly.type
_entity_poly.pdbx_seq_one_letter_code
_entity_poly.pdbx_strand_id
1 'polypeptide(L)'
;MLLVGLMGCVVGGCAASGGAECSVGADCASGVCQSNGRCLPLAEDGGLPPADGAPSGDAASEDAATPDAGPASDAGARDAGGAGCVPNGDGVIRREEVPLMAGLRATFRVATDVTVDMAGEVLPDGRRRWDLSGPLEGDRDVLVDLRDPAGAWYAEDFPEATYVTELSATEELLGVFQVGGSALRLLGVVSPDDGFTRTRLENDPAVDVLAFPLEVGERWTSEPSVSGLALGAITAYSEDYVSEVDAAGELVTPFGTTFEVLRVRTELERTVGLLTTTVRTFAFVSECFGTVATVTSEDDEDQVEFSRAAEVRRLAP
;
A
#
# COMPACT_ATOMS: atom_id res chain seq x y z
N MET A 1 59.99 -8.27 28.37
CA MET A 1 60.76 -8.81 27.22
C MET A 1 59.76 -9.53 26.35
N LEU A 2 59.50 -9.28 25.07
CA LEU A 2 60.12 -8.53 23.97
C LEU A 2 58.97 -8.49 22.90
N LEU A 3 58.27 -7.39 22.60
CA LEU A 3 58.51 -6.34 21.59
C LEU A 3 58.62 -6.79 20.11
N VAL A 4 57.90 -6.05 19.25
CA VAL A 4 57.96 -5.89 17.76
C VAL A 4 57.06 -6.85 16.93
N GLY A 5 56.22 -6.40 15.98
CA GLY A 5 56.03 -5.06 15.41
C GLY A 5 54.93 -4.98 14.32
N LEU A 6 54.61 -3.72 13.98
CA LEU A 6 53.75 -3.17 12.92
C LEU A 6 53.77 -3.93 11.57
N MET A 7 52.60 -4.05 10.93
CA MET A 7 52.45 -3.78 9.49
C MET A 7 50.97 -3.52 9.16
N GLY A 8 50.66 -2.32 8.67
CA GLY A 8 49.32 -1.97 8.19
C GLY A 8 49.07 -2.45 6.77
N CYS A 9 47.79 -2.61 6.43
CA CYS A 9 47.26 -2.49 5.08
C CYS A 9 45.93 -1.73 5.16
N VAL A 10 45.95 -0.48 4.70
CA VAL A 10 44.76 0.27 4.29
C VAL A 10 44.57 -0.02 2.80
N VAL A 11 43.59 -0.84 2.46
CA VAL A 11 42.97 -1.00 1.13
C VAL A 11 41.60 -1.60 1.42
N GLY A 12 40.46 -1.14 0.95
CA GLY A 12 40.07 -0.08 0.01
C GLY A 12 38.53 -0.09 0.05
N GLY A 13 37.91 1.03 -0.34
CA GLY A 13 36.46 1.19 -0.24
C GLY A 13 35.68 0.09 -0.96
N CYS A 14 34.64 -0.39 -0.28
CA CYS A 14 33.44 -0.86 -0.94
C CYS A 14 32.40 0.25 -0.80
N ALA A 15 32.51 1.27 -1.66
CA ALA A 15 31.31 1.96 -2.12
C ALA A 15 30.62 0.98 -3.09
N ALA A 16 29.95 -0.03 -2.52
CA ALA A 16 28.98 -0.81 -3.25
C ALA A 16 27.64 -0.09 -3.06
N SER A 17 27.28 0.75 -4.02
CA SER A 17 25.93 1.27 -4.19
C SER A 17 25.01 0.11 -4.63
N GLY A 18 24.82 -0.86 -3.75
CA GLY A 18 23.92 -2.00 -3.92
C GLY A 18 23.03 -2.06 -2.69
N GLY A 19 21.73 -1.86 -2.87
CA GLY A 19 20.75 -1.85 -1.77
C GLY A 19 20.85 -3.09 -0.89
N ALA A 20 20.50 -2.93 0.40
CA ALA A 20 20.49 -4.00 1.39
C ALA A 20 19.75 -5.24 0.86
N GLU A 21 20.33 -6.41 1.09
CA GLU A 21 19.70 -7.70 0.76
C GLU A 21 18.58 -7.99 1.75
N CYS A 22 17.50 -8.58 1.25
CA CYS A 22 16.36 -8.96 2.07
C CYS A 22 15.77 -10.30 1.64
N SER A 23 15.18 -10.96 2.61
CA SER A 23 14.32 -12.13 2.44
C SER A 23 12.86 -11.79 2.76
N VAL A 24 12.66 -10.88 3.71
CA VAL A 24 11.36 -10.41 4.22
C VAL A 24 11.36 -8.90 4.40
N GLY A 25 10.17 -8.31 4.57
CA GLY A 25 9.99 -6.87 4.78
C GLY A 25 10.78 -6.32 5.97
N ALA A 26 10.85 -7.06 7.10
CA ALA A 26 11.69 -6.71 8.27
C ALA A 26 13.14 -6.39 7.97
N ASP A 27 13.72 -7.03 6.95
CA ASP A 27 15.11 -6.83 6.59
C ASP A 27 15.34 -5.40 6.03
N CYS A 28 14.26 -4.68 5.74
CA CYS A 28 14.25 -3.39 5.07
C CYS A 28 13.68 -2.28 5.95
N ALA A 29 14.38 -1.15 5.98
CA ALA A 29 13.88 0.06 6.62
C ALA A 29 12.54 0.54 6.02
N SER A 30 12.32 0.28 4.73
CA SER A 30 11.04 0.51 4.04
C SER A 30 9.93 -0.48 4.41
N GLY A 31 10.23 -1.52 5.20
CA GLY A 31 9.30 -2.64 5.45
C GLY A 31 9.01 -3.48 4.20
N VAL A 32 9.66 -3.18 3.06
CA VAL A 32 9.35 -3.78 1.76
C VAL A 32 10.58 -4.45 1.18
N CYS A 33 10.50 -5.77 1.06
CA CYS A 33 11.45 -6.56 0.31
C CYS A 33 10.95 -6.74 -1.12
N GLN A 34 11.80 -6.46 -2.12
CA GLN A 34 11.46 -6.71 -3.51
C GLN A 34 11.68 -8.20 -3.83
N SER A 35 10.97 -8.70 -4.86
CA SER A 35 11.10 -10.07 -5.36
C SER A 35 12.52 -10.47 -5.80
N ASN A 36 13.37 -9.50 -6.12
CA ASN A 36 14.79 -9.70 -6.45
C ASN A 36 15.71 -9.82 -5.21
N GLY A 37 15.14 -9.83 -4.00
CA GLY A 37 15.88 -9.93 -2.73
C GLY A 37 16.59 -8.65 -2.32
N ARG A 38 16.11 -7.47 -2.76
CA ARG A 38 16.64 -6.15 -2.40
C ARG A 38 15.59 -5.33 -1.68
N CYS A 39 16.02 -4.57 -0.68
CA CYS A 39 15.12 -3.62 -0.02
C CYS A 39 14.68 -2.52 -0.98
N LEU A 40 13.40 -2.14 -0.90
CA LEU A 40 12.95 -0.90 -1.51
C LEU A 40 13.71 0.25 -0.82
N PRO A 41 14.49 1.07 -1.55
CA PRO A 41 15.23 2.15 -0.92
C PRO A 41 14.24 3.19 -0.38
N LEU A 42 14.40 3.57 0.89
CA LEU A 42 13.96 4.88 1.35
C LEU A 42 15.05 5.87 0.96
N ALA A 43 14.68 7.04 0.47
CA ALA A 43 15.69 8.09 0.34
C ALA A 43 15.95 8.65 1.75
N GLU A 44 17.21 8.70 2.15
CA GLU A 44 17.59 9.33 3.42
C GLU A 44 17.15 10.79 3.39
N ASP A 45 16.61 11.28 4.52
CA ASP A 45 16.10 12.63 4.70
C ASP A 45 16.87 13.65 3.87
N GLY A 46 16.18 14.29 2.92
CA GLY A 46 16.65 15.48 2.24
C GLY A 46 16.74 16.60 3.26
N GLY A 47 17.78 16.57 4.08
CA GLY A 47 18.11 17.64 5.02
C GLY A 47 18.07 18.96 4.27
N LEU A 48 17.14 19.82 4.65
CA LEU A 48 17.01 21.18 4.13
C LEU A 48 18.42 21.80 4.07
N PRO A 49 18.92 22.24 2.90
CA PRO A 49 20.10 23.07 2.90
C PRO A 49 19.78 24.33 3.71
N PRO A 50 20.68 24.79 4.60
CA PRO A 50 20.46 26.02 5.34
C PRO A 50 20.20 27.16 4.36
N ALA A 51 19.07 27.84 4.56
CA ALA A 51 18.65 28.98 3.78
C ALA A 51 19.58 30.16 4.05
N ASP A 52 20.48 30.46 3.11
CA ASP A 52 21.26 31.69 3.13
C ASP A 52 21.21 32.39 1.75
N GLY A 53 20.47 33.51 1.72
CA GLY A 53 20.85 34.73 0.98
C GLY A 53 20.55 34.83 -0.52
N ALA A 54 19.51 35.59 -0.86
CA ALA A 54 19.25 36.12 -2.22
C ALA A 54 20.21 37.30 -2.59
N PRO A 55 20.06 37.98 -3.75
CA PRO A 55 20.72 37.70 -5.04
C PRO A 55 21.61 38.86 -5.55
N SER A 56 22.46 38.60 -6.54
CA SER A 56 23.17 39.56 -7.42
C SER A 56 23.81 38.73 -8.54
N GLY A 57 23.85 39.01 -9.84
CA GLY A 57 23.61 40.17 -10.69
C GLY A 57 24.01 39.77 -12.12
N ASP A 58 23.55 40.50 -13.12
CA ASP A 58 23.56 40.17 -14.56
C ASP A 58 24.95 40.02 -15.22
N ALA A 59 25.04 39.18 -16.27
CA ALA A 59 25.75 39.49 -17.52
C ALA A 59 25.48 38.46 -18.63
N ALA A 60 25.05 38.96 -19.80
CA ALA A 60 24.84 38.25 -21.06
C ALA A 60 26.15 38.05 -21.86
N SER A 61 26.17 37.07 -22.77
CA SER A 61 26.78 37.15 -24.11
C SER A 61 26.51 35.89 -24.96
N GLU A 62 26.50 36.10 -26.28
CA GLU A 62 25.75 35.41 -27.33
C GLU A 62 26.54 34.35 -28.14
N ASP A 63 25.77 33.54 -28.89
CA ASP A 63 25.97 32.96 -30.23
C ASP A 63 27.05 31.90 -30.56
N ALA A 64 26.56 30.71 -30.97
CA ALA A 64 26.89 30.09 -32.26
C ALA A 64 25.84 29.00 -32.67
N ALA A 65 25.44 29.00 -33.93
CA ALA A 65 24.35 28.23 -34.53
C ALA A 65 24.75 26.86 -35.14
N THR A 66 23.93 25.82 -34.86
CA THR A 66 23.31 24.71 -35.66
C THR A 66 24.03 24.06 -36.87
N PRO A 67 23.83 22.74 -37.17
CA PRO A 67 22.58 22.22 -37.77
C PRO A 67 22.05 20.84 -37.33
N ASP A 68 20.76 20.67 -37.65
CA ASP A 68 19.83 19.54 -37.50
C ASP A 68 20.35 18.12 -37.78
N ALA A 69 19.90 17.18 -36.94
CA ALA A 69 19.62 15.80 -37.33
C ALA A 69 18.46 15.21 -36.51
N GLY A 70 17.22 15.38 -37.02
CA GLY A 70 16.09 14.42 -36.96
C GLY A 70 15.48 14.01 -35.60
N PRO A 71 14.15 13.79 -35.51
CA PRO A 71 13.49 13.52 -34.25
C PRO A 71 13.83 12.09 -33.79
N ALA A 72 14.70 11.96 -32.79
CA ALA A 72 14.75 10.76 -31.99
C ALA A 72 13.43 10.68 -31.21
N SER A 73 12.71 9.60 -31.47
CA SER A 73 11.42 9.27 -30.91
C SER A 73 11.49 9.36 -29.39
N ASP A 74 10.52 10.02 -28.76
CA ASP A 74 10.14 9.82 -27.37
C ASP A 74 9.72 8.35 -27.19
N ALA A 75 10.70 7.46 -27.11
CA ALA A 75 10.54 6.18 -26.48
C ALA A 75 10.50 6.49 -24.98
N GLY A 76 9.26 6.58 -24.47
CA GLY A 76 8.93 6.94 -23.11
C GLY A 76 9.96 6.40 -22.13
N ALA A 77 10.62 7.32 -21.44
CA ALA A 77 11.25 7.03 -20.19
C ALA A 77 10.21 6.29 -19.35
N ARG A 78 10.43 4.98 -19.19
CA ARG A 78 9.79 4.23 -18.14
C ARG A 78 10.38 4.81 -16.87
N ASP A 79 9.72 5.81 -16.29
CA ASP A 79 9.92 6.22 -14.91
C ASP A 79 9.31 5.13 -14.02
N ALA A 80 9.84 3.92 -14.16
CA ALA A 80 9.63 2.80 -13.28
C ALA A 80 10.61 3.01 -12.11
N GLY A 81 10.06 3.34 -10.94
CA GLY A 81 10.62 3.14 -9.60
C GLY A 81 12.15 3.17 -9.49
N GLY A 82 12.70 4.36 -9.24
CA GLY A 82 14.15 4.53 -9.16
C GLY A 82 14.64 5.79 -8.47
N ALA A 83 13.94 6.26 -7.43
CA ALA A 83 14.46 7.16 -6.39
C ALA A 83 13.64 6.83 -5.14
N GLY A 84 14.28 6.62 -3.99
CA GLY A 84 13.58 6.16 -2.79
C GLY A 84 12.43 7.09 -2.42
N CYS A 85 11.34 6.53 -1.91
CA CYS A 85 10.23 7.35 -1.43
C CYS A 85 10.69 8.15 -0.21
N VAL A 86 10.40 9.46 -0.21
CA VAL A 86 10.64 10.36 0.93
C VAL A 86 9.29 10.83 1.42
N PRO A 87 8.89 10.51 2.66
CA PRO A 87 7.68 11.08 3.21
C PRO A 87 7.88 12.59 3.40
N ASN A 88 6.92 13.38 2.97
CA ASN A 88 6.98 14.84 3.06
C ASN A 88 6.18 15.36 4.27
N GLY A 89 5.24 14.56 4.80
CA GLY A 89 4.45 14.89 6.00
C GLY A 89 3.53 16.11 5.84
N ASP A 90 3.07 16.43 4.63
CA ASP A 90 2.19 17.56 4.36
C ASP A 90 0.72 17.29 4.70
N GLY A 91 0.39 16.05 5.08
CA GLY A 91 -0.96 15.60 5.43
C GLY A 91 -1.81 15.18 4.22
N VAL A 92 -1.22 15.15 3.03
CA VAL A 92 -1.87 14.79 1.77
C VAL A 92 -1.07 13.67 1.08
N ILE A 93 -1.62 12.46 1.08
CA ILE A 93 -0.95 11.33 0.43
C ILE A 93 -1.34 11.27 -1.04
N ARG A 94 -0.38 11.54 -1.93
CA ARG A 94 -0.54 11.43 -3.39
C ARG A 94 -0.27 10.02 -3.88
N ARG A 95 -0.67 9.75 -5.12
CA ARG A 95 -0.47 8.44 -5.74
C ARG A 95 1.02 8.07 -5.78
N GLU A 96 1.90 9.01 -6.12
CA GLU A 96 3.33 8.74 -6.26
C GLU A 96 4.01 8.39 -4.93
N GLU A 97 3.36 8.72 -3.80
CA GLU A 97 3.88 8.53 -2.44
C GLU A 97 3.53 7.16 -1.87
N VAL A 98 2.74 6.33 -2.56
CA VAL A 98 2.34 5.01 -2.07
C VAL A 98 2.88 3.91 -3.01
N PRO A 99 3.76 3.02 -2.54
CA PRO A 99 4.32 1.97 -3.40
C PRO A 99 3.28 0.87 -3.65
N LEU A 100 2.70 0.84 -4.85
CA LEU A 100 1.75 -0.17 -5.30
C LEU A 100 2.26 -0.75 -6.62
N MET A 101 2.95 -1.88 -6.55
CA MET A 101 3.46 -2.59 -7.72
C MET A 101 3.58 -4.08 -7.44
N ALA A 102 3.47 -4.89 -8.47
CA ALA A 102 3.78 -6.31 -8.36
C ALA A 102 5.24 -6.53 -7.91
N GLY A 103 5.47 -7.60 -7.15
CA GLY A 103 6.76 -7.99 -6.60
C GLY A 103 7.10 -7.40 -5.23
N LEU A 104 6.23 -6.57 -4.65
CA LEU A 104 6.38 -6.12 -3.26
C LEU A 104 5.83 -7.17 -2.29
N ARG A 105 6.51 -7.32 -1.15
CA ARG A 105 6.04 -8.18 -0.06
C ARG A 105 6.29 -7.56 1.31
N ALA A 106 5.37 -7.83 2.23
CA ALA A 106 5.46 -7.42 3.62
C ALA A 106 4.81 -8.47 4.53
N THR A 107 5.34 -8.60 5.75
CA THR A 107 4.75 -9.46 6.77
C THR A 107 3.65 -8.69 7.50
N PHE A 108 2.47 -9.27 7.62
CA PHE A 108 1.41 -8.73 8.46
C PHE A 108 1.13 -9.71 9.59
N ARG A 109 1.04 -9.20 10.81
CA ARG A 109 0.48 -9.94 11.93
C ARG A 109 -1.03 -9.81 11.90
N VAL A 110 -1.70 -10.95 11.83
CA VAL A 110 -3.14 -11.05 11.66
C VAL A 110 -3.78 -11.74 12.86
N ALA A 111 -4.89 -11.17 13.32
CA ALA A 111 -5.80 -11.78 14.28
C ALA A 111 -7.24 -11.63 13.80
N THR A 112 -8.13 -12.48 14.31
CA THR A 112 -9.53 -12.55 13.90
C THR A 112 -10.42 -12.67 15.13
N ASP A 113 -11.62 -12.10 15.08
CA ASP A 113 -12.59 -12.10 16.18
C ASP A 113 -11.99 -11.53 17.49
N VAL A 114 -11.41 -10.33 17.40
CA VAL A 114 -10.64 -9.71 18.48
C VAL A 114 -11.17 -8.34 18.90
N THR A 115 -10.93 -7.97 20.15
CA THR A 115 -11.21 -6.63 20.65
C THR A 115 -10.16 -5.64 20.15
N VAL A 116 -10.62 -4.50 19.67
CA VAL A 116 -9.79 -3.39 19.20
C VAL A 116 -10.35 -2.06 19.71
N ASP A 117 -9.55 -1.00 19.70
CA ASP A 117 -10.01 0.38 19.95
C ASP A 117 -9.88 1.20 18.68
N MET A 118 -10.95 1.24 17.87
CA MET A 118 -10.96 2.04 16.65
C MET A 118 -11.23 3.51 16.91
N ALA A 119 -11.82 3.87 18.05
CA ALA A 119 -11.93 5.27 18.44
C ALA A 119 -10.52 5.86 18.64
N GLY A 120 -9.61 5.12 19.27
CA GLY A 120 -8.26 5.59 19.55
C GLY A 120 -8.21 6.76 20.52
N GLU A 121 -7.01 7.19 20.87
CA GLU A 121 -6.77 8.32 21.76
C GLU A 121 -6.77 9.63 20.97
N VAL A 122 -7.53 10.63 21.41
CA VAL A 122 -7.49 11.97 20.81
C VAL A 122 -6.26 12.74 21.32
N LEU A 123 -5.41 13.17 20.40
CA LEU A 123 -4.22 13.97 20.66
C LEU A 123 -4.58 15.46 20.84
N PRO A 124 -3.69 16.28 21.46
CA PRO A 124 -3.96 17.70 21.72
C PRO A 124 -4.25 18.56 20.49
N ASP A 125 -3.78 18.15 19.31
CA ASP A 125 -3.99 18.81 18.02
C ASP A 125 -5.25 18.33 17.29
N GLY A 126 -6.03 17.42 17.90
CA GLY A 126 -7.25 16.85 17.33
C GLY A 126 -7.02 15.64 16.44
N ARG A 127 -5.76 15.25 16.19
CA ARG A 127 -5.42 13.97 15.54
C ARG A 127 -5.72 12.80 16.49
N ARG A 128 -5.68 11.58 15.95
CA ARG A 128 -5.88 10.35 16.75
C ARG A 128 -4.60 9.55 16.87
N ARG A 129 -4.47 8.78 17.94
CA ARG A 129 -3.47 7.74 18.10
C ARG A 129 -4.15 6.39 18.24
N TRP A 130 -3.78 5.46 17.37
CA TRP A 130 -4.18 4.07 17.44
C TRP A 130 -2.97 3.23 17.83
N ASP A 131 -3.10 2.46 18.90
CA ASP A 131 -2.08 1.48 19.29
C ASP A 131 -2.57 0.07 18.96
N LEU A 132 -2.08 -0.45 17.84
CA LEU A 132 -2.30 -1.83 17.42
C LEU A 132 -1.05 -2.68 17.62
N SER A 133 -0.07 -2.27 18.44
CA SER A 133 1.19 -3.00 18.60
C SER A 133 1.08 -4.21 19.55
N GLY A 134 0.10 -4.18 20.45
CA GLY A 134 -0.08 -5.19 21.49
C GLY A 134 -0.40 -6.59 20.94
N PRO A 135 -0.11 -7.65 21.70
CA PRO A 135 -0.50 -9.01 21.30
C PRO A 135 -2.03 -9.13 21.28
N LEU A 136 -2.55 -9.79 20.25
CA LEU A 136 -3.96 -10.16 20.13
C LEU A 136 -4.10 -11.69 20.17
N GLU A 137 -5.26 -12.17 20.61
CA GLU A 137 -5.53 -13.61 20.60
C GLU A 137 -5.53 -14.15 19.17
N GLY A 138 -4.88 -15.29 18.96
CA GLY A 138 -4.80 -15.92 17.64
C GLY A 138 -3.83 -15.26 16.66
N ASP A 139 -2.98 -14.34 17.12
CA ASP A 139 -1.96 -13.70 16.30
C ASP A 139 -1.12 -14.71 15.51
N ARG A 140 -1.07 -14.50 14.19
CA ARG A 140 -0.21 -15.24 13.27
C ARG A 140 0.39 -14.29 12.25
N ASP A 141 1.63 -14.56 11.85
CA ASP A 141 2.30 -13.79 10.81
C ASP A 141 1.97 -14.39 9.44
N VAL A 142 1.54 -13.52 8.52
CA VAL A 142 1.17 -13.85 7.15
C VAL A 142 2.00 -13.00 6.22
N LEU A 143 2.68 -13.63 5.27
CA LEU A 143 3.38 -12.91 4.20
C LEU A 143 2.35 -12.47 3.15
N VAL A 144 2.22 -11.17 2.96
CA VAL A 144 1.36 -10.59 1.91
C VAL A 144 2.25 -10.22 0.73
N ASP A 145 1.95 -10.80 -0.43
CA ASP A 145 2.65 -10.55 -1.68
C ASP A 145 1.72 -9.86 -2.69
N LEU A 146 2.18 -8.74 -3.27
CA LEU A 146 1.56 -8.17 -4.46
C LEU A 146 2.08 -8.93 -5.67
N ARG A 147 1.28 -9.83 -6.24
CA ARG A 147 1.70 -10.74 -7.32
C ARG A 147 1.39 -10.16 -8.69
N ASP A 148 2.26 -10.42 -9.66
CA ASP A 148 2.01 -10.11 -11.07
C ASP A 148 0.89 -11.04 -11.60
N PRO A 149 -0.22 -10.51 -12.17
CA PRO A 149 -1.28 -11.34 -12.74
C PRO A 149 -0.88 -12.03 -14.05
N ALA A 150 0.24 -11.64 -14.69
CA ALA A 150 0.63 -12.18 -15.98
C ALA A 150 0.77 -13.70 -15.96
N GLY A 151 0.09 -14.37 -16.90
CA GLY A 151 0.09 -15.83 -17.03
C GLY A 151 -0.82 -16.57 -16.05
N ALA A 152 -1.51 -15.86 -15.15
CA ALA A 152 -2.59 -16.46 -14.36
C ALA A 152 -3.78 -16.82 -15.27
N TRP A 153 -4.56 -17.81 -14.85
CA TRP A 153 -5.69 -18.33 -15.65
C TRP A 153 -6.78 -17.30 -15.91
N TYR A 154 -6.90 -16.28 -15.05
CA TYR A 154 -7.84 -15.17 -15.16
C TYR A 154 -7.26 -13.93 -15.86
N ALA A 155 -6.00 -13.95 -16.31
CA ALA A 155 -5.31 -12.76 -16.79
C ALA A 155 -6.00 -12.11 -18.01
N GLU A 156 -6.57 -12.92 -18.90
CA GLU A 156 -7.28 -12.42 -20.09
C GLU A 156 -8.59 -11.70 -19.75
N ASP A 157 -9.21 -12.05 -18.62
CA ASP A 157 -10.45 -11.42 -18.15
C ASP A 157 -10.19 -10.04 -17.50
N PHE A 158 -8.97 -9.80 -17.03
CA PHE A 158 -8.58 -8.56 -16.35
C PHE A 158 -7.33 -7.94 -16.99
N PRO A 159 -7.41 -7.47 -18.25
CA PRO A 159 -6.25 -6.98 -19.01
C PRO A 159 -5.60 -5.72 -18.42
N GLU A 160 -6.33 -5.01 -17.57
CA GLU A 160 -5.87 -3.79 -16.88
C GLU A 160 -5.26 -4.06 -15.50
N ALA A 161 -5.25 -5.32 -15.05
CA ALA A 161 -4.70 -5.69 -13.76
C ALA A 161 -3.20 -5.40 -13.68
N THR A 162 -2.79 -4.77 -12.59
CA THR A 162 -1.39 -4.42 -12.30
C THR A 162 -0.79 -5.30 -11.23
N TYR A 163 -1.59 -5.77 -10.27
CA TYR A 163 -1.21 -6.78 -9.28
C TYR A 163 -2.45 -7.50 -8.74
N VAL A 164 -2.22 -8.63 -8.07
CA VAL A 164 -3.22 -9.31 -7.23
C VAL A 164 -2.69 -9.52 -5.83
N THR A 165 -3.57 -9.53 -4.83
CA THR A 165 -3.21 -9.85 -3.44
C THR A 165 -4.40 -10.48 -2.71
N GLU A 166 -4.15 -11.14 -1.59
CA GLU A 166 -5.19 -11.76 -0.75
C GLU A 166 -6.05 -10.68 -0.07
N LEU A 167 -7.38 -10.81 -0.20
CA LEU A 167 -8.32 -9.88 0.41
C LEU A 167 -8.42 -10.03 1.93
N SER A 168 -8.29 -11.27 2.42
CA SER A 168 -8.40 -11.63 3.84
C SER A 168 -7.42 -12.75 4.15
N ALA A 169 -7.00 -12.87 5.41
CA ALA A 169 -6.15 -13.97 5.87
C ALA A 169 -6.95 -15.23 6.22
N THR A 170 -8.28 -15.17 6.14
CA THR A 170 -9.19 -16.31 6.39
C THR A 170 -9.76 -16.92 5.12
N GLU A 171 -9.57 -16.28 3.96
CA GLU A 171 -10.09 -16.74 2.69
C GLU A 171 -9.00 -16.83 1.63
N GLU A 172 -9.05 -17.90 0.82
CA GLU A 172 -8.15 -18.08 -0.32
C GLU A 172 -8.70 -17.37 -1.57
N LEU A 173 -8.98 -16.06 -1.45
CA LEU A 173 -9.46 -15.21 -2.53
C LEU A 173 -8.52 -14.04 -2.78
N LEU A 174 -8.30 -13.75 -4.07
CA LEU A 174 -7.43 -12.69 -4.53
C LEU A 174 -8.28 -11.54 -5.05
N GLY A 175 -7.97 -10.33 -4.59
CA GLY A 175 -8.43 -9.11 -5.24
C GLY A 175 -7.56 -8.83 -6.45
N VAL A 176 -8.19 -8.48 -7.57
CA VAL A 176 -7.52 -8.10 -8.82
C VAL A 176 -7.49 -6.57 -8.90
N PHE A 177 -6.30 -5.98 -8.87
CA PHE A 177 -6.15 -4.53 -8.71
C PHE A 177 -5.53 -3.84 -9.92
N GLN A 178 -6.06 -2.67 -10.26
CA GLN A 178 -5.45 -1.70 -11.18
C GLN A 178 -4.93 -0.50 -10.39
N VAL A 179 -3.64 -0.20 -10.55
CA VAL A 179 -3.05 1.05 -10.10
C VAL A 179 -3.17 2.09 -11.21
N GLY A 180 -4.05 3.07 -11.02
CA GLY A 180 -4.18 4.24 -11.89
C GLY A 180 -3.44 5.46 -11.35
N GLY A 181 -3.45 6.57 -12.10
CA GLY A 181 -2.83 7.84 -11.68
C GLY A 181 -3.60 8.57 -10.57
N SER A 182 -4.89 8.30 -10.42
CA SER A 182 -5.76 8.96 -9.43
C SER A 182 -6.50 8.00 -8.51
N ALA A 183 -6.37 6.68 -8.70
CA ALA A 183 -7.09 5.70 -7.89
C ALA A 183 -6.36 4.35 -7.87
N LEU A 184 -6.53 3.63 -6.76
CA LEU A 184 -6.34 2.18 -6.70
C LEU A 184 -7.70 1.52 -6.87
N ARG A 185 -7.87 0.68 -7.90
CA ARG A 185 -9.16 0.06 -8.22
C ARG A 185 -9.16 -1.44 -8.00
N LEU A 186 -10.23 -1.97 -7.43
CA LEU A 186 -10.54 -3.40 -7.38
C LEU A 186 -11.41 -3.77 -8.58
N LEU A 187 -10.81 -4.44 -9.56
CA LEU A 187 -11.46 -4.89 -10.80
C LEU A 187 -12.37 -6.11 -10.56
N GLY A 188 -12.03 -6.95 -9.58
CA GLY A 188 -12.74 -8.20 -9.34
C GLY A 188 -12.08 -9.07 -8.29
N VAL A 189 -12.65 -10.26 -8.08
CA VAL A 189 -12.20 -11.25 -7.09
C VAL A 189 -12.06 -12.61 -7.76
N VAL A 190 -10.93 -13.28 -7.55
CA VAL A 190 -10.62 -14.57 -8.18
C VAL A 190 -10.11 -15.59 -7.16
N SER A 191 -10.31 -16.87 -7.42
CA SER A 191 -9.58 -17.93 -6.73
C SER A 191 -8.17 -18.09 -7.32
N PRO A 192 -7.18 -18.57 -6.54
CA PRO A 192 -5.84 -18.85 -7.04
C PRO A 192 -5.83 -19.84 -8.22
N ASP A 193 -6.67 -20.89 -8.15
CA ASP A 193 -6.72 -21.98 -9.13
C ASP A 193 -7.98 -21.96 -10.01
N ASP A 194 -7.87 -22.54 -11.22
CA ASP A 194 -8.91 -22.57 -12.27
C ASP A 194 -9.88 -23.75 -12.17
N GLY A 195 -9.92 -24.42 -11.01
CA GLY A 195 -10.63 -25.66 -10.78
C GLY A 195 -12.16 -25.58 -10.89
N PHE A 196 -12.83 -26.71 -10.64
CA PHE A 196 -14.29 -26.83 -10.77
C PHE A 196 -15.06 -25.84 -9.90
N THR A 197 -14.53 -25.48 -8.73
CA THR A 197 -15.10 -24.52 -7.78
C THR A 197 -14.42 -23.15 -7.86
N ARG A 198 -13.85 -22.79 -9.02
CA ARG A 198 -13.18 -21.49 -9.16
C ARG A 198 -14.13 -20.33 -8.88
N THR A 199 -13.57 -19.29 -8.33
CA THR A 199 -14.22 -17.98 -8.20
C THR A 199 -13.61 -17.06 -9.25
N ARG A 200 -14.46 -16.35 -10.00
CA ARG A 200 -14.14 -15.27 -10.92
C ARG A 200 -15.30 -14.29 -10.92
N LEU A 201 -15.19 -13.26 -10.11
CA LEU A 201 -16.17 -12.18 -10.00
C LEU A 201 -15.55 -10.91 -10.56
N GLU A 202 -16.33 -10.18 -11.32
CA GLU A 202 -15.97 -8.90 -11.92
C GLU A 202 -16.82 -7.81 -11.30
N ASN A 203 -16.20 -6.66 -11.01
CA ASN A 203 -16.86 -5.45 -10.56
C ASN A 203 -17.03 -4.51 -11.75
N ASP A 204 -18.28 -4.19 -12.12
CA ASP A 204 -18.59 -3.23 -13.17
C ASP A 204 -19.51 -2.10 -12.64
N PRO A 205 -19.02 -0.86 -12.50
CA PRO A 205 -17.63 -0.43 -12.72
C PRO A 205 -16.68 -0.99 -11.65
N ALA A 206 -15.36 -0.89 -11.89
CA ALA A 206 -14.37 -1.22 -10.86
C ALA A 206 -14.53 -0.33 -9.62
N VAL A 207 -14.24 -0.88 -8.43
CA VAL A 207 -14.37 -0.17 -7.16
C VAL A 207 -13.12 0.66 -6.88
N ASP A 208 -13.26 1.96 -6.66
CA ASP A 208 -12.15 2.81 -6.20
C ASP A 208 -11.91 2.51 -4.71
N VAL A 209 -10.86 1.73 -4.39
CA VAL A 209 -10.50 1.36 -3.01
C VAL A 209 -9.76 2.50 -2.31
N LEU A 210 -8.95 3.25 -3.07
CA LEU A 210 -8.35 4.51 -2.66
C LEU A 210 -8.51 5.51 -3.80
N ALA A 211 -8.98 6.72 -3.50
CA ALA A 211 -8.99 7.84 -4.42
C ALA A 211 -7.90 8.85 -4.02
N PHE A 212 -6.96 9.13 -4.93
CA PHE A 212 -5.84 10.03 -4.67
C PHE A 212 -6.13 11.43 -5.23
N PRO A 213 -5.65 12.50 -4.54
CA PRO A 213 -4.93 12.47 -3.27
C PRO A 213 -5.82 12.10 -2.09
N LEU A 214 -5.25 11.46 -1.06
CA LEU A 214 -5.92 11.23 0.21
C LEU A 214 -5.68 12.45 1.10
N GLU A 215 -6.76 13.09 1.56
CA GLU A 215 -6.75 14.22 2.49
C GLU A 215 -8.00 14.14 3.36
N VAL A 216 -7.90 14.49 4.65
CA VAL A 216 -9.04 14.38 5.59
C VAL A 216 -10.26 15.15 5.07
N GLY A 217 -11.40 14.46 5.01
CA GLY A 217 -12.67 14.98 4.51
C GLY A 217 -13.01 14.60 3.08
N GLU A 218 -12.04 14.08 2.31
CA GLU A 218 -12.28 13.52 0.98
C GLU A 218 -13.18 12.29 1.04
N ARG A 219 -14.12 12.20 0.09
CA ARG A 219 -15.16 11.16 0.02
C ARG A 219 -15.40 10.70 -1.39
N TRP A 220 -15.64 9.40 -1.57
CA TRP A 220 -16.01 8.82 -2.85
C TRP A 220 -16.92 7.60 -2.68
N THR A 221 -17.61 7.25 -3.76
CA THR A 221 -18.57 6.14 -3.79
C THR A 221 -18.31 5.26 -5.00
N SER A 222 -18.55 3.95 -4.86
CA SER A 222 -18.57 3.00 -5.98
C SER A 222 -19.77 2.06 -5.84
N GLU A 223 -20.55 1.91 -6.89
CA GLU A 223 -21.77 1.09 -6.91
C GLU A 223 -21.64 -0.01 -7.99
N PRO A 224 -20.75 -1.00 -7.83
CA PRO A 224 -20.57 -2.03 -8.83
C PRO A 224 -21.77 -2.99 -8.87
N SER A 225 -22.10 -3.45 -10.09
CA SER A 225 -22.71 -4.75 -10.25
C SER A 225 -21.60 -5.80 -10.26
N VAL A 226 -21.67 -6.74 -9.32
CA VAL A 226 -20.72 -7.84 -9.24
C VAL A 226 -21.30 -9.05 -9.95
N SER A 227 -20.57 -9.64 -10.88
CA SER A 227 -21.06 -10.81 -11.61
C SER A 227 -19.95 -11.79 -12.02
N GLY A 228 -20.32 -13.06 -12.20
CA GLY A 228 -19.40 -14.09 -12.68
C GLY A 228 -19.67 -15.45 -12.05
N LEU A 229 -18.60 -16.13 -11.64
CA LEU A 229 -18.64 -17.41 -10.95
C LEU A 229 -18.19 -17.24 -9.50
N ALA A 230 -19.00 -17.70 -8.54
CA ALA A 230 -18.55 -17.91 -7.15
C ALA A 230 -18.65 -19.39 -6.83
N LEU A 231 -17.53 -20.00 -6.42
CA LEU A 231 -17.46 -21.44 -6.15
C LEU A 231 -17.96 -22.31 -7.33
N GLY A 232 -17.72 -21.87 -8.56
CA GLY A 232 -18.18 -22.51 -9.79
C GLY A 232 -19.65 -22.27 -10.17
N ALA A 233 -20.43 -21.57 -9.35
CA ALA A 233 -21.83 -21.24 -9.62
C ALA A 233 -21.98 -19.83 -10.21
N ILE A 234 -22.92 -19.64 -11.14
CA ILE A 234 -23.23 -18.30 -11.68
C ILE A 234 -23.81 -17.44 -10.56
N THR A 235 -23.20 -16.29 -10.35
CA THR A 235 -23.54 -15.35 -9.27
C THR A 235 -23.60 -13.94 -9.85
N ALA A 236 -24.58 -13.18 -9.38
CA ALA A 236 -24.69 -11.75 -9.62
C ALA A 236 -25.33 -11.08 -8.40
N TYR A 237 -24.80 -9.93 -8.00
CA TYR A 237 -25.29 -9.12 -6.90
C TYR A 237 -24.83 -7.66 -7.08
N SER A 238 -25.28 -6.77 -6.20
CA SER A 238 -24.84 -5.38 -6.17
C SER A 238 -24.12 -5.06 -4.88
N GLU A 239 -23.19 -4.12 -4.95
CA GLU A 239 -22.54 -3.54 -3.79
C GLU A 239 -22.62 -2.02 -3.86
N ASP A 240 -22.62 -1.37 -2.70
CA ASP A 240 -22.43 0.06 -2.53
C ASP A 240 -21.25 0.26 -1.56
N TYR A 241 -20.25 1.01 -2.02
CA TYR A 241 -19.09 1.38 -1.23
C TYR A 241 -19.12 2.87 -0.96
N VAL A 242 -19.16 3.28 0.30
CA VAL A 242 -18.95 4.67 0.70
C VAL A 242 -17.62 4.78 1.44
N SER A 243 -16.68 5.50 0.84
CA SER A 243 -15.34 5.70 1.42
C SER A 243 -15.09 7.16 1.80
N GLU A 244 -14.35 7.35 2.88
CA GLU A 244 -13.97 8.66 3.41
C GLU A 244 -12.59 8.61 4.06
N VAL A 245 -11.76 9.62 3.82
CA VAL A 245 -10.60 9.88 4.69
C VAL A 245 -11.11 10.60 5.94
N ASP A 246 -11.41 9.85 6.99
CA ASP A 246 -12.19 10.37 8.12
C ASP A 246 -11.32 10.90 9.27
N ALA A 247 -10.05 10.51 9.31
CA ALA A 247 -9.12 10.92 10.36
C ALA A 247 -7.66 10.90 9.89
N ALA A 248 -6.84 11.69 10.56
CA ALA A 248 -5.38 11.65 10.50
C ALA A 248 -4.80 11.39 11.88
N GLY A 249 -3.62 10.78 11.94
CA GLY A 249 -3.09 10.37 13.23
C GLY A 249 -1.76 9.63 13.22
N GLU A 250 -1.48 9.04 14.36
CA GLU A 250 -0.37 8.14 14.61
C GLU A 250 -0.90 6.71 14.73
N LEU A 251 -0.26 5.75 14.06
CA LEU A 251 -0.53 4.33 14.24
C LEU A 251 0.73 3.61 14.72
N VAL A 252 0.63 2.88 15.82
CA VAL A 252 1.68 1.96 16.26
C VAL A 252 1.31 0.54 15.84
N THR A 253 2.21 -0.15 15.16
CA THR A 253 2.04 -1.54 14.73
C THR A 253 3.11 -2.45 15.35
N PRO A 254 2.98 -3.78 15.24
CA PRO A 254 4.02 -4.70 15.67
C PRO A 254 5.38 -4.53 14.97
N PHE A 255 5.46 -3.79 13.85
CA PHE A 255 6.72 -3.44 13.18
C PHE A 255 7.69 -2.62 14.07
N GLY A 256 7.19 -2.01 15.15
CA GLY A 256 8.03 -1.35 16.16
C GLY A 256 8.33 0.12 15.86
N THR A 257 7.69 0.71 14.86
CA THR A 257 7.69 2.15 14.58
C THR A 257 6.27 2.72 14.68
N THR A 258 6.20 4.02 14.96
CA THR A 258 4.98 4.82 14.81
C THR A 258 4.89 5.33 13.39
N PHE A 259 3.73 5.17 12.75
CA PHE A 259 3.43 5.68 11.43
C PHE A 259 2.55 6.92 11.51
N GLU A 260 2.90 7.94 10.74
CA GLU A 260 1.96 9.00 10.38
C GLU A 260 0.98 8.44 9.33
N VAL A 261 -0.32 8.51 9.61
CA VAL A 261 -1.34 7.86 8.78
C VAL A 261 -2.55 8.74 8.51
N LEU A 262 -3.16 8.51 7.34
CA LEU A 262 -4.55 8.83 7.07
C LEU A 262 -5.38 7.55 7.20
N ARG A 263 -6.51 7.63 7.91
CA ARG A 263 -7.48 6.54 8.02
C ARG A 263 -8.53 6.70 6.92
N VAL A 264 -8.60 5.73 6.03
CA VAL A 264 -9.68 5.57 5.07
C VAL A 264 -10.70 4.63 5.66
N ARG A 265 -11.91 5.14 5.89
CA ARG A 265 -13.07 4.36 6.29
C ARG A 265 -13.88 4.01 5.07
N THR A 266 -14.21 2.74 4.90
CA THR A 266 -15.11 2.24 3.86
C THR A 266 -16.27 1.50 4.51
N GLU A 267 -17.49 1.88 4.16
CA GLU A 267 -18.71 1.10 4.42
C GLU A 267 -19.08 0.38 3.13
N LEU A 268 -19.19 -0.94 3.19
CA LEU A 268 -19.65 -1.80 2.12
C LEU A 268 -21.05 -2.31 2.48
N GLU A 269 -22.05 -1.95 1.69
CA GLU A 269 -23.36 -2.61 1.69
C GLU A 269 -23.43 -3.59 0.51
N ARG A 270 -23.60 -4.88 0.78
CA ARG A 270 -23.73 -5.92 -0.24
C ARG A 270 -25.15 -6.47 -0.26
N THR A 271 -25.79 -6.47 -1.43
CA THR A 271 -27.15 -7.00 -1.61
C THR A 271 -27.16 -8.22 -2.53
N VAL A 272 -27.34 -9.40 -1.93
CA VAL A 272 -27.47 -10.68 -2.64
C VAL A 272 -28.92 -11.17 -2.57
N GLY A 273 -29.64 -11.01 -3.69
CA GLY A 273 -31.05 -11.35 -3.75
C GLY A 273 -31.90 -10.42 -2.88
N LEU A 274 -32.38 -10.93 -1.74
CA LEU A 274 -33.18 -10.17 -0.75
C LEU A 274 -32.42 -9.95 0.56
N LEU A 275 -31.17 -10.41 0.64
CA LEU A 275 -30.33 -10.27 1.82
C LEU A 275 -29.36 -9.13 1.59
N THR A 276 -29.26 -8.25 2.59
CA THR A 276 -28.32 -7.15 2.62
C THR A 276 -27.44 -7.31 3.84
N THR A 277 -26.13 -7.11 3.67
CA THR A 277 -25.14 -7.17 4.74
C THR A 277 -24.24 -5.94 4.65
N THR A 278 -23.91 -5.35 5.79
CA THR A 278 -23.01 -4.20 5.87
C THR A 278 -21.69 -4.58 6.53
N VAL A 279 -20.56 -4.15 5.98
CA VAL A 279 -19.23 -4.33 6.58
C VAL A 279 -18.50 -3.00 6.60
N ARG A 280 -17.83 -2.69 7.71
CA ARG A 280 -16.96 -1.51 7.83
C ARG A 280 -15.51 -1.94 7.79
N THR A 281 -14.70 -1.23 7.02
CA THR A 281 -13.25 -1.43 6.98
C THR A 281 -12.54 -0.11 7.20
N PHE A 282 -11.49 -0.14 8.02
CA PHE A 282 -10.51 0.91 8.14
C PHE A 282 -9.20 0.47 7.47
N ALA A 283 -8.70 1.28 6.55
CA ALA A 283 -7.34 1.18 6.03
C ALA A 283 -6.51 2.35 6.56
N PHE A 284 -5.38 2.05 7.18
CA PHE A 284 -4.42 3.06 7.65
C PHE A 284 -3.30 3.19 6.62
N VAL A 285 -3.29 4.31 5.91
CA VAL A 285 -2.37 4.56 4.80
C VAL A 285 -1.27 5.51 5.27
N SER A 286 -0.02 5.14 5.04
CA SER A 286 1.17 5.94 5.33
C SER A 286 1.97 6.19 4.05
N GLU A 287 2.55 7.38 3.94
CA GLU A 287 3.51 7.69 2.86
C GLU A 287 4.64 6.67 2.86
N CYS A 288 5.09 6.28 1.67
CA CYS A 288 6.18 5.36 1.42
C CYS A 288 5.99 3.90 1.88
N PHE A 289 4.94 3.60 2.65
CA PHE A 289 4.59 2.23 3.05
C PHE A 289 3.28 1.75 2.42
N GLY A 290 2.36 2.68 2.09
CA GLY A 290 1.00 2.35 1.69
C GLY A 290 0.16 1.91 2.88
N THR A 291 -0.67 0.89 2.72
CA THR A 291 -1.55 0.41 3.79
C THR A 291 -0.75 -0.38 4.83
N VAL A 292 -0.55 0.21 6.00
CA VAL A 292 0.23 -0.38 7.11
C VAL A 292 -0.64 -1.16 8.10
N ALA A 293 -1.95 -0.95 8.08
CA ALA A 293 -2.91 -1.80 8.77
C ALA A 293 -4.29 -1.75 8.11
N THR A 294 -5.03 -2.84 8.24
CA THR A 294 -6.46 -2.89 7.94
C THR A 294 -7.23 -3.49 9.12
N VAL A 295 -8.42 -2.96 9.38
CA VAL A 295 -9.32 -3.48 10.42
C VAL A 295 -10.71 -3.59 9.83
N THR A 296 -11.27 -4.79 9.85
CA THR A 296 -12.60 -5.08 9.30
C THR A 296 -13.54 -5.46 10.44
N SER A 297 -14.73 -4.86 10.45
CA SER A 297 -15.77 -5.15 11.44
C SER A 297 -16.37 -6.54 11.24
N GLU A 298 -17.15 -6.98 12.23
CA GLU A 298 -18.15 -8.01 12.00
C GLU A 298 -19.21 -7.54 10.98
N ASP A 299 -19.95 -8.50 10.43
CA ASP A 299 -21.12 -8.23 9.60
C ASP A 299 -22.18 -7.45 10.40
N ASP A 300 -22.82 -6.50 9.73
CA ASP A 300 -23.90 -5.66 10.23
C ASP A 300 -23.53 -4.80 11.45
N GLU A 301 -22.25 -4.40 11.56
CA GLU A 301 -21.77 -3.46 12.58
C GLU A 301 -22.34 -2.03 12.39
N ASP A 302 -23.04 -1.55 13.41
CA ASP A 302 -23.76 -0.27 13.39
C ASP A 302 -22.92 0.90 13.94
N GLN A 303 -21.86 0.61 14.69
CA GLN A 303 -20.95 1.63 15.21
C GLN A 303 -19.80 1.89 14.24
N VAL A 304 -19.55 3.17 13.96
CA VAL A 304 -18.36 3.59 13.20
C VAL A 304 -17.10 3.17 13.93
N GLU A 305 -16.95 3.59 15.19
CA GLU A 305 -15.81 3.25 16.03
C GLU A 305 -16.09 1.94 16.77
N PHE A 306 -16.12 0.84 16.01
CA PHE A 306 -16.39 -0.48 16.55
C PHE A 306 -15.24 -0.98 17.45
N SER A 307 -15.59 -1.89 18.37
CA SER A 307 -14.67 -2.44 19.36
C SER A 307 -14.39 -3.94 19.18
N ARG A 308 -15.03 -4.58 18.19
CA ARG A 308 -14.78 -5.96 17.80
C ARG A 308 -14.51 -6.03 16.31
N ALA A 309 -13.37 -6.60 15.95
CA ALA A 309 -12.95 -6.76 14.57
C ALA A 309 -13.03 -8.23 14.16
N ALA A 310 -13.65 -8.49 13.01
CA ALA A 310 -13.62 -9.80 12.36
C ALA A 310 -12.20 -10.15 11.92
N GLU A 311 -11.45 -9.16 11.41
CA GLU A 311 -10.05 -9.30 11.05
C GLU A 311 -9.27 -8.01 11.34
N VAL A 312 -8.05 -8.16 11.85
CA VAL A 312 -7.08 -7.08 12.03
C VAL A 312 -5.77 -7.52 11.37
N ARG A 313 -5.30 -6.79 10.36
CA ARG A 313 -3.97 -6.98 9.73
C ARG A 313 -3.08 -5.80 10.09
N ARG A 314 -1.87 -6.06 10.57
CA ARG A 314 -0.96 -5.02 11.07
C ARG A 314 0.43 -5.30 10.57
N LEU A 315 1.09 -4.32 9.95
CA LEU A 315 2.47 -4.49 9.49
C LEU A 315 3.34 -4.99 10.66
N ALA A 316 4.10 -6.03 10.38
CA ALA A 316 4.93 -6.73 11.34
C ALA A 316 6.33 -6.96 10.73
N PRO A 317 7.35 -7.24 11.57
CA PRO A 317 8.67 -7.58 11.08
C PRO A 317 8.61 -8.78 10.10
#